data_AF-A0A0C9XAR7-F1
#
_entry.id   AF-A0A0C9XAR7-F1
#
_cell.length_a   1.000
_cell.length_b   1.000
_cell.length_c   1.000
_cell.angle_alpha   90.00
_cell.angle_beta   90.00
_cell.angle_gamma   90.00
#
_symmetry.space_group_name_H-M   'P 1'
#
loop_
_entity.id
_entity.type
_entity.pdbx_description
1 polymer ?
#
loop_
_entity_poly.entity_id
_entity_poly.type
_entity_poly.pdbx_seq_one_letter_code
_entity_poly.pdbx_strand_id
1 'polypeptide(L)'
;MSEPEGSLRTRGPNNNNMKGKNQYKDRPPPDDPQVAELLKKYHREGITDRKVLSQLFASEHGLTLSESTIVRRKKKLGLRASRLTTLELSCDVKRQLVLDQMAKDPKGLIGPRTVKQGIFKDTGVQLTRDWIIEEMRKIDPVGYAARGSKHVKARREQRLAEVGIPSSLSSGLTRELVLSSDLSEPQTMIPADMPTISSDRHPESPRGPSLINDIHSLDAVSSANPVTPEPLPLHLIDEDEDSDPDTGGYPGHSDQTIPNQITRQAHANLSSAPALRSGSLLPSSVHPPSASLTALLNVLETATPNIFGLTQQLSQVDASNGEFRDPKAYETIMRCLEAAALLERQLSRLASGLQSQR
;
A
#
# COMPACT_ATOMS: atom_id res chain seq x y z
N MET A 1 51.28 15.53 21.53
CA MET A 1 49.98 15.51 20.84
C MET A 1 48.93 15.46 21.92
N SER A 2 48.25 16.57 22.12
CA SER A 2 47.40 16.84 23.28
C SER A 2 45.95 16.59 22.90
N GLU A 3 45.29 15.64 23.55
CA GLU A 3 43.87 15.38 23.34
C GLU A 3 43.02 16.48 23.99
N PRO A 4 41.98 17.00 23.32
CA PRO A 4 41.10 18.00 23.89
C PRO A 4 40.11 17.32 24.85
N GLU A 5 40.22 17.63 26.14
CA GLU A 5 39.25 17.20 27.16
C GLU A 5 37.85 17.71 26.82
N GLY A 6 36.98 16.78 26.44
CA GLY A 6 35.57 17.01 26.15
C GLY A 6 34.83 17.44 27.41
N SER A 7 34.43 18.70 27.44
CA SER A 7 33.55 19.31 28.44
C SER A 7 32.24 18.51 28.58
N LEU A 8 32.15 17.72 29.65
CA LEU A 8 30.93 17.04 30.08
C LEU A 8 29.89 18.10 30.48
N ARG A 9 29.10 18.54 29.51
CA ARG A 9 27.88 19.31 29.77
C ARG A 9 26.88 18.40 30.47
N THR A 10 26.93 18.39 31.80
CA THR A 10 25.89 17.82 32.65
C THR A 10 24.58 18.52 32.30
N ARG A 11 23.71 17.85 31.55
CA ARG A 11 22.32 18.28 31.37
C ARG A 11 21.68 18.30 32.76
N GLY A 12 21.58 19.48 33.35
CA GLY A 12 20.89 19.68 34.62
C GLY A 12 19.47 19.10 34.56
N PRO A 13 18.91 18.61 35.67
CA PRO A 13 17.60 18.01 35.74
C PRO A 13 16.50 19.06 35.57
N ASN A 14 16.37 19.64 34.38
CA ASN A 14 15.36 20.62 34.03
C ASN A 14 14.06 19.91 33.64
N ASN A 15 13.45 19.20 34.58
CA ASN A 15 12.03 18.85 34.50
C ASN A 15 11.23 19.86 35.34
N ASN A 16 11.00 21.04 34.78
CA ASN A 16 10.35 22.19 35.41
C ASN A 16 8.83 22.02 35.63
N ASN A 17 8.38 20.84 36.10
CA ASN A 17 7.00 20.64 36.54
C ASN A 17 6.94 20.31 38.04
N MET A 18 7.31 21.26 38.91
CA MET A 18 7.31 21.09 40.37
C MET A 18 5.95 20.68 40.96
N LYS A 19 4.83 20.92 40.25
CA LYS A 19 3.49 20.53 40.71
C LYS A 19 3.09 19.10 40.33
N GLY A 20 3.88 18.39 39.51
CA GLY A 20 3.57 17.03 39.07
C GLY A 20 2.24 16.88 38.31
N LYS A 21 1.59 18.00 37.94
CA LYS A 21 0.35 17.97 37.14
C LYS A 21 0.77 17.74 35.70
N ASN A 22 0.93 16.48 35.34
CA ASN A 22 1.03 16.08 33.94
C ASN A 22 -0.29 16.50 33.27
N GLN A 23 -0.21 17.41 32.30
CA GLN A 23 -1.35 17.96 31.57
C GLN A 23 -2.10 16.90 30.71
N TYR A 24 -1.81 15.62 30.91
CA TYR A 24 -2.19 14.50 30.06
C TYR A 24 -2.79 13.35 30.85
N LYS A 25 -3.63 13.63 31.86
CA LYS A 25 -4.29 12.56 32.64
C LYS A 25 -5.12 11.62 31.76
N ASP A 26 -5.69 12.14 30.69
CA ASP A 26 -6.62 11.38 29.82
C ASP A 26 -5.93 10.77 28.60
N ARG A 27 -4.59 10.77 28.55
CA ARG A 27 -3.86 10.14 27.43
C ARG A 27 -3.47 8.70 27.79
N PRO A 28 -3.86 7.71 26.96
CA PRO A 28 -3.42 6.35 27.16
C PRO A 28 -1.89 6.26 27.05
N PRO A 29 -1.24 5.32 27.76
CA PRO A 29 0.19 5.13 27.72
C PRO A 29 0.67 4.87 26.28
N PRO A 30 1.94 5.19 25.95
CA PRO A 30 2.45 5.10 24.58
C PRO A 30 2.33 3.68 23.98
N ASP A 31 2.44 2.66 24.83
CA ASP A 31 2.41 1.24 24.47
C ASP A 31 1.12 0.53 24.89
N ASP A 32 0.02 1.28 24.95
CA ASP A 32 -1.30 0.72 25.22
C ASP A 32 -1.71 -0.32 24.15
N PRO A 33 -1.91 -1.61 24.52
CA PRO A 33 -2.29 -2.67 23.59
C PRO A 33 -3.66 -2.42 22.95
N GLN A 34 -4.61 -1.82 23.67
CA GLN A 34 -5.96 -1.55 23.16
C GLN A 34 -5.91 -0.58 21.97
N VAL A 35 -5.09 0.47 22.07
CA VAL A 35 -4.91 1.42 20.97
C VAL A 35 -4.27 0.74 19.75
N ALA A 36 -3.31 -0.18 19.98
CA ALA A 36 -2.67 -0.92 18.91
C ALA A 36 -3.66 -1.84 18.17
N GLU A 37 -4.53 -2.54 18.90
CA GLU A 37 -5.57 -3.39 18.33
C GLU A 37 -6.60 -2.58 17.53
N LEU A 38 -7.05 -1.45 18.07
CA LEU A 38 -7.98 -0.54 17.37
C LEU A 38 -7.37 0.01 16.09
N LEU A 39 -6.10 0.45 16.12
CA LEU A 39 -5.42 0.91 14.91
C LEU A 39 -5.31 -0.18 13.85
N LYS A 40 -5.03 -1.43 14.24
CA LYS A 40 -5.01 -2.58 13.32
C LYS A 40 -6.41 -2.86 12.77
N LYS A 41 -7.45 -2.80 13.60
CA LYS A 41 -8.85 -3.00 13.21
C LYS A 41 -9.26 -1.97 12.14
N TYR A 42 -9.13 -0.68 12.43
CA TYR A 42 -9.48 0.37 11.48
C TYR A 42 -8.62 0.35 10.23
N HIS A 43 -7.35 -0.05 10.36
CA HIS A 43 -6.51 -0.25 9.19
C HIS A 43 -7.12 -1.31 8.28
N ARG A 44 -7.48 -2.50 8.79
CA ARG A 44 -8.15 -3.58 8.02
C ARG A 44 -9.47 -3.14 7.38
N GLU A 45 -10.17 -2.20 7.99
CA GLU A 45 -11.39 -1.59 7.42
C GLU A 45 -11.08 -0.55 6.31
N GLY A 46 -9.81 -0.21 6.10
CA GLY A 46 -9.33 0.76 5.11
C GLY A 46 -9.34 2.20 5.62
N ILE A 47 -9.65 2.43 6.89
CA ILE A 47 -9.71 3.74 7.52
C ILE A 47 -8.30 4.13 7.94
N THR A 48 -7.67 5.00 7.15
CA THR A 48 -6.26 5.39 7.35
C THR A 48 -6.05 6.87 7.66
N ASP A 49 -7.05 7.72 7.46
CA ASP A 49 -6.97 9.15 7.73
C ASP A 49 -6.87 9.40 9.24
N ARG A 50 -5.84 10.14 9.64
CA ARG A 50 -5.54 10.44 11.04
C ARG A 50 -6.63 11.31 11.70
N LYS A 51 -7.32 12.17 10.93
CA LYS A 51 -8.42 13.01 11.43
C LYS A 51 -9.62 12.16 11.78
N VAL A 52 -10.03 11.30 10.84
CA VAL A 52 -11.14 10.36 11.01
C VAL A 52 -10.84 9.40 12.17
N LEU A 53 -9.62 8.87 12.26
CA LEU A 53 -9.22 8.02 13.37
C LEU A 53 -9.31 8.75 14.71
N SER A 54 -8.81 9.99 14.82
CA SER A 54 -8.91 10.76 16.07
C SER A 54 -10.36 10.93 16.53
N GLN A 55 -11.27 11.23 15.60
CA GLN A 55 -12.70 11.34 15.87
C GLN A 55 -13.34 10.01 16.28
N LEU A 56 -12.99 8.90 15.61
CA LEU A 56 -13.49 7.55 15.95
C LEU A 56 -13.01 7.09 17.32
N PHE A 57 -11.75 7.34 17.67
CA PHE A 57 -11.22 7.01 18.99
C PHE A 57 -11.93 7.79 20.11
N ALA A 58 -12.23 9.07 19.88
CA ALA A 58 -12.95 9.89 20.86
C ALA A 58 -14.43 9.49 21.00
N SER A 59 -15.12 9.27 19.88
CA SER A 59 -16.57 9.00 19.86
C SER A 59 -16.94 7.57 20.26
N GLU A 60 -16.23 6.56 19.77
CA GLU A 60 -16.58 5.16 20.02
C GLU A 60 -15.89 4.58 21.26
N HIS A 61 -14.67 5.02 21.55
CA HIS A 61 -13.82 4.39 22.59
C HIS A 61 -13.54 5.33 23.77
N GLY A 62 -13.96 6.60 23.72
CA GLY A 62 -13.67 7.59 24.76
C GLY A 62 -12.19 7.94 24.89
N LEU A 63 -11.38 7.66 23.86
CA LEU A 63 -9.93 7.87 23.88
C LEU A 63 -9.54 9.14 23.12
N THR A 64 -9.05 10.14 23.85
CA THR A 64 -8.62 11.41 23.24
C THR A 64 -7.17 11.31 22.74
N LEU A 65 -6.99 10.95 21.47
CA LEU A 65 -5.68 10.87 20.80
C LEU A 65 -5.48 12.02 19.81
N SER A 66 -4.34 12.70 19.87
CA SER A 66 -3.95 13.67 18.84
C SER A 66 -3.59 12.98 17.52
N GLU A 67 -3.81 13.68 16.39
CA GLU A 67 -3.41 13.20 15.06
C GLU A 67 -1.93 12.80 14.99
N SER A 68 -1.05 13.58 15.64
CA SER A 68 0.39 13.32 15.71
C SER A 68 0.71 12.01 16.44
N THR A 69 -0.03 11.70 17.52
CA THR A 69 0.13 10.45 18.28
C THR A 69 -0.29 9.25 17.44
N ILE A 70 -1.39 9.36 16.69
CA ILE A 70 -1.86 8.32 15.77
C ILE A 70 -0.80 8.02 14.70
N VAL A 71 -0.22 9.05 14.08
CA VAL A 71 0.84 8.88 13.07
C VAL A 71 2.05 8.14 13.66
N ARG A 72 2.53 8.55 14.84
CA ARG A 72 3.67 7.91 15.52
C ARG A 72 3.38 6.45 15.85
N ARG A 73 2.20 6.15 16.40
CA ARG A 73 1.79 4.77 16.74
C ARG A 73 1.61 3.90 15.48
N LYS A 74 0.99 4.42 14.42
CA LYS A 74 0.90 3.72 13.12
C LYS A 74 2.28 3.39 12.56
N LYS A 75 3.24 4.33 12.62
CA LYS A 75 4.63 4.09 12.20
C LYS A 75 5.28 2.97 13.02
N LYS A 76 5.11 2.98 14.35
CA LYS A 76 5.63 1.93 15.24
C LYS A 76 5.03 0.55 14.94
N LEU A 77 3.77 0.49 14.53
CA LEU A 77 3.06 -0.74 14.16
C LEU A 77 3.29 -1.19 12.71
N GLY A 78 4.06 -0.45 11.91
CA GLY A 78 4.25 -0.76 10.49
C GLY A 78 3.00 -0.55 9.62
N LEU A 79 1.99 0.18 10.11
CA LEU A 79 0.75 0.46 9.38
C LEU A 79 0.99 1.60 8.37
N ARG A 80 1.56 1.24 7.22
CA ARG A 80 2.02 2.16 6.18
C ARG A 80 0.86 2.66 5.30
N ALA A 81 1.07 3.83 4.70
CA ALA A 81 0.14 4.42 3.73
C ALA A 81 0.48 3.94 2.32
N SER A 82 -0.53 3.97 1.42
CA SER A 82 -0.42 3.41 0.07
C SER A 82 0.78 3.87 -0.76
N ARG A 83 1.25 5.12 -0.57
CA ARG A 83 2.36 5.67 -1.37
C ARG A 83 3.67 4.96 -1.06
N LEU A 84 3.97 4.75 0.22
CA LEU A 84 5.23 4.15 0.65
C LEU A 84 5.28 2.66 0.27
N THR A 85 4.18 1.94 0.53
CA THR A 85 4.05 0.52 0.13
C THR A 85 4.15 0.31 -1.37
N THR A 86 3.65 1.25 -2.18
CA THR A 86 3.78 1.15 -3.65
C THR A 86 5.22 1.35 -4.13
N LEU A 87 6.00 2.20 -3.44
CA LEU A 87 7.40 2.43 -3.78
C LEU A 87 8.29 1.26 -3.36
N GLU A 88 8.04 0.68 -2.18
CA GLU A 88 8.86 -0.37 -1.59
C GLU A 88 8.61 -1.76 -2.22
N LEU A 89 7.41 -2.02 -2.73
CA LEU A 89 7.10 -3.28 -3.38
C LEU A 89 7.67 -3.34 -4.80
N SER A 90 8.25 -4.48 -5.16
CA SER A 90 8.73 -4.74 -6.52
C SER A 90 7.60 -4.65 -7.54
N CYS A 91 7.95 -4.25 -8.77
CA CYS A 91 6.96 -4.09 -9.84
C CYS A 91 6.20 -5.38 -10.13
N ASP A 92 6.87 -6.53 -10.09
CA ASP A 92 6.26 -7.84 -10.37
C ASP A 92 5.20 -8.22 -9.33
N VAL A 93 5.49 -8.02 -8.04
CA VAL A 93 4.52 -8.29 -6.96
C VAL A 93 3.30 -7.39 -7.10
N LYS A 94 3.50 -6.09 -7.36
CA LYS A 94 2.38 -5.16 -7.54
C LYS A 94 1.52 -5.55 -8.76
N ARG A 95 2.16 -5.97 -9.86
CA ARG A 95 1.48 -6.40 -11.08
C ARG A 95 0.68 -7.67 -10.84
N GLN A 96 1.26 -8.63 -10.13
CA GLN A 96 0.57 -9.86 -9.76
C GLN A 96 -0.67 -9.57 -8.91
N LEU A 97 -0.58 -8.68 -7.91
CA LEU A 97 -1.72 -8.29 -7.08
C LEU A 97 -2.89 -7.70 -7.91
N VAL A 98 -2.57 -6.90 -8.94
CA VAL A 98 -3.58 -6.36 -9.86
C VAL A 98 -4.18 -7.46 -10.75
N LEU A 99 -3.33 -8.33 -11.31
CA LEU A 99 -3.78 -9.47 -12.13
C LEU A 99 -4.69 -10.40 -11.36
N ASP A 100 -4.33 -10.76 -10.12
CA ASP A 100 -5.12 -11.65 -9.26
C ASP A 100 -6.52 -11.08 -8.99
N GLN A 101 -6.63 -9.76 -8.79
CA GLN A 101 -7.94 -9.11 -8.64
C GLN A 101 -8.72 -9.01 -9.94
N MET A 102 -8.06 -8.71 -11.06
CA MET A 102 -8.71 -8.67 -12.37
C MET A 102 -9.22 -10.05 -12.79
N ALA A 103 -8.50 -11.12 -12.45
CA ALA A 103 -8.90 -12.50 -12.71
C ALA A 103 -10.20 -12.90 -12.00
N LYS A 104 -10.53 -12.26 -10.86
CA LYS A 104 -11.80 -12.47 -10.15
C LYS A 104 -13.01 -11.89 -10.88
N ASP A 105 -12.79 -10.99 -11.84
CA ASP A 105 -13.83 -10.39 -12.64
C ASP A 105 -13.58 -10.56 -14.14
N PRO A 106 -13.94 -11.74 -14.69
CA PRO A 106 -13.73 -12.03 -16.10
C PRO A 106 -14.54 -11.12 -17.03
N LYS A 107 -15.60 -10.46 -16.53
CA LYS A 107 -16.41 -9.52 -17.31
C LYS A 107 -15.76 -8.15 -17.43
N GLY A 108 -14.73 -7.88 -16.63
CA GLY A 108 -14.01 -6.62 -16.66
C GLY A 108 -14.86 -5.42 -16.28
N LEU A 109 -15.80 -5.55 -15.34
CA LEU A 109 -16.66 -4.48 -14.85
C LEU A 109 -16.08 -3.74 -13.63
N ILE A 110 -15.15 -4.36 -12.92
CA ILE A 110 -14.51 -3.82 -11.71
C ILE A 110 -13.51 -2.72 -12.12
N GLY A 111 -13.75 -1.52 -11.59
CA GLY A 111 -12.87 -0.36 -11.79
C GLY A 111 -11.70 -0.29 -10.80
N PRO A 112 -10.74 0.62 -11.02
CA PRO A 112 -9.50 0.72 -10.23
C PRO A 112 -9.71 0.90 -8.73
N ARG A 113 -10.77 1.61 -8.32
CA ARG A 113 -11.11 1.81 -6.90
C ARG A 113 -11.50 0.49 -6.23
N THR A 114 -12.29 -0.33 -6.92
CA THR A 114 -12.74 -1.62 -6.42
C THR A 114 -11.60 -2.62 -6.44
N VAL A 115 -10.75 -2.63 -7.49
CA VAL A 115 -9.51 -3.41 -7.51
C VAL A 115 -8.63 -3.07 -6.30
N LYS A 116 -8.37 -1.78 -6.05
CA LYS A 116 -7.59 -1.33 -4.89
C LYS A 116 -8.15 -1.85 -3.57
N GLN A 117 -9.47 -1.78 -3.39
CA GLN A 117 -10.13 -2.30 -2.19
C GLN A 117 -10.04 -3.82 -2.09
N GLY A 118 -10.15 -4.55 -3.20
CA GLY A 118 -9.97 -6.00 -3.27
C GLY A 118 -8.56 -6.42 -2.86
N ILE A 119 -7.51 -5.80 -3.45
CA ILE A 119 -6.11 -6.05 -3.06
C ILE A 119 -5.94 -5.86 -1.56
N PHE A 120 -6.46 -4.75 -1.04
CA PHE A 120 -6.32 -4.42 0.37
C PHE A 120 -7.04 -5.42 1.29
N LYS A 121 -8.26 -5.83 0.94
CA LYS A 121 -9.01 -6.82 1.73
C LYS A 121 -8.34 -8.19 1.77
N ASP A 122 -7.78 -8.62 0.64
CA ASP A 122 -7.23 -9.97 0.52
C ASP A 122 -5.81 -10.08 1.09
N THR A 123 -5.00 -9.01 0.96
CA THR A 123 -3.56 -9.06 1.29
C THR A 123 -3.15 -8.09 2.39
N GLY A 124 -3.99 -7.11 2.73
CA GLY A 124 -3.62 -5.99 3.61
C GLY A 124 -2.67 -4.97 2.95
N VAL A 125 -2.29 -5.16 1.69
CA VAL A 125 -1.38 -4.26 0.97
C VAL A 125 -2.16 -3.11 0.34
N GLN A 126 -1.69 -1.89 0.56
CA GLN A 126 -2.26 -0.70 -0.09
C GLN A 126 -1.43 -0.28 -1.29
N LEU A 127 -2.01 -0.29 -2.49
CA LEU A 127 -1.39 0.32 -3.67
C LEU A 127 -2.00 1.70 -3.96
N THR A 128 -1.23 2.58 -4.59
CA THR A 128 -1.77 3.86 -5.09
C THR A 128 -2.75 3.60 -6.23
N ARG A 129 -3.78 4.44 -6.31
CA ARG A 129 -4.81 4.29 -7.34
C ARG A 129 -4.23 4.52 -8.74
N ASP A 130 -3.33 5.49 -8.87
CA ASP A 130 -2.76 5.89 -10.16
C ASP A 130 -1.91 4.78 -10.76
N TRP A 131 -1.10 4.11 -9.91
CA TRP A 131 -0.33 2.94 -10.33
C TRP A 131 -1.24 1.80 -10.81
N ILE A 132 -2.33 1.50 -10.08
CA ILE A 132 -3.32 0.51 -10.51
C ILE A 132 -3.96 0.91 -11.85
N ILE A 133 -4.28 2.20 -12.06
CA ILE A 133 -4.86 2.70 -13.30
C ILE A 133 -3.91 2.44 -14.49
N GLU A 134 -2.64 2.79 -14.34
CA GLU A 134 -1.62 2.56 -15.36
C GLU A 134 -1.48 1.08 -15.67
N GLU A 135 -1.41 0.24 -14.64
CA GLU A 135 -1.20 -1.19 -14.81
C GLU A 135 -2.41 -1.88 -15.45
N MET A 136 -3.64 -1.55 -15.01
CA MET A 136 -4.87 -2.05 -15.65
C MET A 136 -4.93 -1.66 -17.13
N ARG A 137 -4.50 -0.43 -17.48
CA ARG A 137 -4.46 0.04 -18.88
C ARG A 137 -3.44 -0.72 -19.72
N LYS A 138 -2.29 -1.10 -19.14
CA LYS A 138 -1.27 -1.91 -19.83
C LYS A 138 -1.73 -3.35 -20.07
N ILE A 139 -2.38 -3.96 -19.07
CA ILE A 139 -2.82 -5.36 -19.13
C ILE A 139 -4.00 -5.54 -20.09
N ASP A 140 -5.00 -4.65 -19.98
CA ASP A 140 -6.25 -4.77 -20.73
C ASP A 140 -6.73 -3.38 -21.18
N PRO A 141 -6.13 -2.80 -22.23
CA PRO A 141 -6.49 -1.45 -22.69
C PRO A 141 -7.94 -1.39 -23.19
N VAL A 142 -8.42 -2.46 -23.83
CA VAL A 142 -9.78 -2.54 -24.40
C VAL A 142 -10.82 -2.61 -23.28
N GLY A 143 -10.65 -3.52 -22.33
CA GLY A 143 -11.56 -3.63 -21.20
C GLY A 143 -11.45 -2.42 -20.28
N TYR A 144 -10.27 -1.81 -20.10
CA TYR A 144 -10.15 -0.54 -19.37
C TYR A 144 -10.94 0.60 -20.04
N ALA A 145 -10.88 0.72 -21.36
CA ALA A 145 -11.67 1.72 -22.10
C ALA A 145 -13.18 1.44 -22.01
N ALA A 146 -13.59 0.16 -22.05
CA ALA A 146 -14.97 -0.25 -21.85
C ALA A 146 -15.47 0.01 -20.41
N ARG A 147 -14.57 -0.08 -19.42
CA ARG A 147 -14.76 0.36 -18.03
C ARG A 147 -14.80 1.89 -17.87
N GLY A 148 -14.59 2.65 -18.94
CA GLY A 148 -14.63 4.10 -18.93
C GLY A 148 -16.03 4.66 -18.63
N SER A 149 -16.05 5.97 -18.41
CA SER A 149 -17.09 6.89 -17.90
C SER A 149 -18.55 6.65 -18.23
N LYS A 150 -18.93 5.72 -19.11
CA LYS A 150 -20.32 5.49 -19.53
C LYS A 150 -21.24 5.16 -18.35
N HIS A 151 -20.84 4.28 -17.43
CA HIS A 151 -21.66 3.97 -16.26
C HIS A 151 -21.61 5.06 -15.18
N VAL A 152 -20.49 5.80 -15.06
CA VAL A 152 -20.43 6.98 -14.19
C VAL A 152 -21.32 8.10 -14.73
N LYS A 153 -21.32 8.30 -16.05
CA LYS A 153 -22.13 9.26 -16.78
C LYS A 153 -23.61 8.87 -16.69
N ALA A 154 -23.96 7.63 -16.99
CA ALA A 154 -25.33 7.12 -16.87
C ALA A 154 -25.85 7.24 -15.43
N ARG A 155 -25.05 6.89 -14.42
CA ARG A 155 -25.46 7.05 -13.00
C ARG A 155 -25.57 8.52 -12.60
N ARG A 156 -24.72 9.41 -13.14
CA ARG A 156 -24.82 10.85 -12.93
C ARG A 156 -26.06 11.42 -13.60
N GLU A 157 -26.35 11.03 -14.83
CA GLU A 157 -27.57 11.39 -15.57
C GLU A 157 -28.82 10.91 -14.85
N GLN A 158 -28.83 9.68 -14.34
CA GLN A 158 -29.93 9.14 -13.53
C GLN A 158 -30.15 9.97 -12.26
N ARG A 159 -29.08 10.32 -11.53
CA ARG A 159 -29.19 11.20 -10.36
C ARG A 159 -29.67 12.61 -10.71
N LEU A 160 -29.27 13.15 -11.85
CA LEU A 160 -29.75 14.45 -12.32
C LEU A 160 -31.24 14.39 -12.67
N ALA A 161 -31.67 13.30 -13.31
CA ALA A 161 -33.07 13.04 -13.61
C ALA A 161 -33.92 12.88 -12.34
N GLU A 162 -33.43 12.20 -11.31
CA GLU A 162 -34.09 12.06 -10.00
C GLU A 162 -34.27 13.41 -9.28
N VAL A 163 -33.32 14.33 -9.44
CA VAL A 163 -33.41 15.69 -8.86
C VAL A 163 -34.26 16.62 -9.75
N GLY A 164 -34.76 16.13 -10.90
CA GLY A 164 -35.55 16.93 -11.83
C GLY A 164 -34.74 17.98 -12.60
N ILE A 165 -33.41 17.85 -12.64
CA ILE A 165 -32.55 18.74 -13.42
C ILE A 165 -32.45 18.16 -14.83
N PRO A 166 -33.03 18.80 -15.85
CA PRO A 166 -32.98 18.29 -17.21
C PRO A 166 -31.53 18.24 -17.69
N SER A 167 -31.17 17.12 -18.31
CA SER A 167 -29.82 16.84 -18.83
C SER A 167 -29.34 17.87 -19.86
N SER A 168 -30.27 18.63 -20.47
CA SER A 168 -29.98 19.75 -21.37
C SER A 168 -29.22 20.90 -20.71
N LEU A 169 -29.34 21.10 -19.38
CA LEU A 169 -28.62 22.17 -18.66
C LEU A 169 -27.19 21.77 -18.27
N SER A 170 -26.84 20.49 -18.31
CA SER A 170 -25.52 20.00 -17.86
C SER A 170 -24.43 20.09 -18.93
N SER A 171 -24.79 20.19 -20.22
CA SER A 171 -23.82 20.13 -21.32
C SER A 171 -23.22 21.50 -21.68
N GLY A 172 -23.76 22.60 -21.14
CA GLY A 172 -23.37 23.97 -21.50
C GLY A 172 -22.30 24.62 -20.61
N LEU A 173 -21.77 23.94 -19.61
CA LEU A 173 -20.72 24.49 -18.72
C LEU A 173 -19.28 24.25 -19.23
N THR A 174 -19.11 23.97 -20.53
CA THR A 174 -17.88 24.34 -21.22
C THR A 174 -17.85 25.86 -21.28
N ARG A 175 -17.01 26.41 -20.42
CA ARG A 175 -16.64 27.81 -20.20
C ARG A 175 -16.20 28.49 -21.51
N GLU A 176 -17.12 28.72 -22.43
CA GLU A 176 -17.02 29.85 -23.36
C GLU A 176 -17.15 31.09 -22.48
N LEU A 177 -16.00 31.74 -22.24
CA LEU A 177 -15.93 33.11 -21.77
C LEU A 177 -16.61 33.97 -22.84
N VAL A 178 -17.94 34.03 -22.80
CA VAL A 178 -18.65 35.12 -23.44
C VAL A 178 -18.33 36.35 -22.59
N LEU A 179 -17.29 37.07 -23.02
CA LEU A 179 -17.11 38.48 -22.73
C LEU A 179 -18.34 39.22 -23.27
N SER A 180 -19.44 39.17 -22.53
CA SER A 180 -20.51 40.14 -22.70
C SER A 180 -20.20 41.31 -21.79
N SER A 181 -19.46 42.25 -22.35
CA SER A 181 -19.53 43.65 -21.97
C SER A 181 -20.98 44.10 -22.14
N ASP A 182 -21.75 44.15 -21.06
CA ASP A 182 -22.72 45.23 -20.92
C ASP A 182 -23.08 45.48 -19.44
N LEU A 183 -22.50 46.57 -18.95
CA LEU A 183 -22.84 47.23 -17.71
C LEU A 183 -24.24 47.83 -17.86
N SER A 184 -25.21 47.30 -17.10
CA SER A 184 -26.34 48.11 -16.66
C SER A 184 -26.60 47.80 -15.18
N GLU A 185 -26.23 48.78 -14.36
CA GLU A 185 -26.40 48.80 -12.92
C GLU A 185 -27.90 48.78 -12.56
N PRO A 186 -28.37 47.87 -11.70
CA PRO A 186 -29.58 48.11 -10.93
C PRO A 186 -29.20 48.83 -9.63
N GLN A 187 -29.65 50.08 -9.50
CA GLN A 187 -29.65 50.83 -8.25
C GLN A 187 -30.44 50.07 -7.18
N THR A 188 -29.74 49.48 -6.21
CA THR A 188 -30.35 48.98 -4.98
C THR A 188 -30.38 50.12 -3.96
N MET A 189 -31.57 50.67 -3.72
CA MET A 189 -31.82 51.54 -2.58
C MET A 189 -31.62 50.75 -1.29
N ILE A 190 -30.61 51.12 -0.50
CA ILE A 190 -30.39 50.62 0.86
C ILE A 190 -31.15 51.56 1.80
N PRO A 191 -32.14 51.08 2.58
CA PRO A 191 -32.71 51.86 3.67
C PRO A 191 -31.71 51.92 4.84
N ALA A 192 -31.31 53.13 5.17
CA ALA A 192 -30.58 53.46 6.39
C ALA A 192 -31.55 53.39 7.57
N ASP A 193 -31.31 52.46 8.50
CA ASP A 193 -31.60 52.61 9.94
C ASP A 193 -31.14 51.34 10.66
N MET A 194 -29.93 51.39 11.24
CA MET A 194 -29.49 50.42 12.23
C MET A 194 -28.72 51.15 13.34
N PRO A 195 -29.15 51.05 14.61
CA PRO A 195 -28.61 51.83 15.71
C PRO A 195 -27.23 51.33 16.18
N THR A 196 -26.38 52.31 16.45
CA THR A 196 -25.04 52.23 17.02
C THR A 196 -25.08 51.67 18.44
N ILE A 197 -24.56 50.46 18.65
CA ILE A 197 -24.20 49.99 20.00
C ILE A 197 -22.73 50.34 20.23
N SER A 198 -22.55 51.35 21.08
CA SER A 198 -21.29 51.73 21.68
C SER A 198 -20.75 50.59 22.55
N SER A 199 -19.49 50.23 22.34
CA SER A 199 -18.72 49.48 23.33
C SER A 199 -17.28 49.99 23.30
N ASP A 200 -17.09 51.03 24.10
CA ASP A 200 -15.85 51.35 24.78
C ASP A 200 -15.18 50.07 25.33
N ARG A 201 -13.93 49.84 24.94
CA ARG A 201 -12.83 49.60 25.90
C ARG A 201 -11.46 49.70 25.21
N HIS A 202 -10.65 50.53 25.85
CA HIS A 202 -9.28 50.97 25.59
C HIS A 202 -8.22 49.84 25.66
N PRO A 203 -6.92 50.13 25.43
CA PRO A 203 -6.03 49.30 24.64
C PRO A 203 -4.91 48.71 25.53
N GLU A 204 -3.94 48.08 24.88
CA GLU A 204 -2.52 47.96 25.23
C GLU A 204 -2.04 46.54 24.90
N SER A 205 -1.40 46.42 23.73
CA SER A 205 -0.48 45.32 23.49
C SER A 205 0.71 45.87 22.71
N PRO A 206 1.93 45.77 23.24
CA PRO A 206 3.09 46.46 22.70
C PRO A 206 3.66 45.76 21.48
N ARG A 207 4.11 46.61 20.56
CA ARG A 207 4.91 46.34 19.37
C ARG A 207 6.13 45.46 19.66
N GLY A 208 6.34 44.46 18.81
CA GLY A 208 7.63 43.80 18.58
C GLY A 208 8.00 43.90 17.09
N PRO A 209 9.30 44.04 16.74
CA PRO A 209 9.74 44.65 15.48
C PRO A 209 9.72 43.73 14.26
N SER A 210 9.28 44.30 13.14
CA SER A 210 9.37 43.81 11.78
C SER A 210 10.81 43.76 11.30
N LEU A 211 11.27 42.57 10.92
CA LEU A 211 12.51 42.41 10.16
C LEU A 211 12.25 42.64 8.68
N ILE A 212 13.05 43.56 8.17
CA ILE A 212 13.29 43.96 6.79
C ILE A 212 13.75 42.73 6.00
N ASN A 213 13.12 42.46 4.85
CA ASN A 213 13.73 41.70 3.77
C ASN A 213 13.58 42.53 2.50
N ASP A 214 14.65 43.24 2.19
CA ASP A 214 14.91 43.86 0.89
C ASP A 214 15.02 42.77 -0.17
N ILE A 215 14.11 42.79 -1.14
CA ILE A 215 14.24 42.01 -2.37
C ILE A 215 14.75 42.98 -3.43
N HIS A 216 16.02 42.80 -3.80
CA HIS A 216 16.64 43.49 -4.92
C HIS A 216 15.94 43.09 -6.21
N SER A 217 15.35 44.11 -6.82
CA SER A 217 14.95 44.17 -8.23
C SER A 217 16.21 44.15 -9.09
N LEU A 218 16.31 43.21 -10.03
CA LEU A 218 17.24 43.28 -11.15
C LEU A 218 16.54 43.01 -12.47
N ASP A 219 17.00 43.78 -13.44
CA ASP A 219 16.35 44.19 -14.66
C ASP A 219 16.08 43.10 -15.69
N ALA A 220 15.03 43.37 -16.45
CA ALA A 220 14.74 42.75 -17.73
C ALA A 220 15.79 43.17 -18.78
N VAL A 221 16.30 42.20 -19.54
CA VAL A 221 16.84 42.45 -20.88
C VAL A 221 16.26 41.43 -21.84
N SER A 222 15.53 41.97 -22.82
CA SER A 222 14.97 41.27 -23.97
C SER A 222 16.07 41.07 -25.01
N SER A 223 16.26 39.85 -25.51
CA SER A 223 16.98 39.62 -26.76
C SER A 223 16.52 38.33 -27.42
N ALA A 224 15.88 38.48 -28.57
CA ALA A 224 15.46 37.42 -29.45
C ALA A 224 16.66 36.87 -30.24
N ASN A 225 16.78 35.55 -30.34
CA ASN A 225 17.33 34.84 -31.51
C ASN A 225 16.92 33.35 -31.49
N PRO A 226 16.59 32.74 -32.64
CA PRO A 226 16.22 31.34 -32.73
C PRO A 226 17.48 30.47 -32.88
N VAL A 227 17.65 29.49 -31.98
CA VAL A 227 18.74 28.50 -32.06
C VAL A 227 18.18 27.10 -32.24
N THR A 228 18.69 26.47 -33.29
CA THR A 228 18.53 25.10 -33.79
C THR A 228 18.74 24.04 -32.69
N PRO A 229 18.00 22.92 -32.68
CA PRO A 229 18.23 21.87 -31.69
C PRO A 229 19.46 21.02 -32.07
N GLU A 230 20.51 21.14 -31.26
CA GLU A 230 21.67 20.26 -31.20
C GLU A 230 21.39 19.10 -30.23
N PRO A 231 21.78 17.84 -30.52
CA PRO A 231 21.45 16.68 -29.69
C PRO A 231 22.28 16.64 -28.41
N LEU A 232 21.60 16.54 -27.26
CA LEU A 232 22.21 16.45 -25.93
C LEU A 232 23.08 15.18 -25.78
N PRO A 233 24.33 15.29 -25.29
CA PRO A 233 25.09 14.15 -24.79
C PRO A 233 24.62 13.76 -23.38
N LEU A 234 24.64 12.45 -23.12
CA LEU A 234 24.39 11.83 -21.81
C LEU A 234 25.39 12.36 -20.78
N HIS A 235 24.92 13.23 -19.88
CA HIS A 235 25.71 13.69 -18.74
C HIS A 235 25.72 12.60 -17.66
N LEU A 236 26.91 12.07 -17.38
CA LEU A 236 27.25 11.41 -16.12
C LEU A 236 26.80 12.33 -14.97
N ILE A 237 26.06 11.77 -14.02
CA ILE A 237 25.86 12.40 -12.71
C ILE A 237 27.02 11.91 -11.86
N ASP A 238 27.99 12.80 -11.66
CA ASP A 238 29.01 12.65 -10.63
C ASP A 238 28.35 12.72 -9.26
N GLU A 239 28.71 11.77 -8.39
CA GLU A 239 28.33 11.73 -6.99
C GLU A 239 29.20 12.72 -6.22
N ASP A 240 28.63 13.89 -5.88
CA ASP A 240 29.22 14.76 -4.88
C ASP A 240 28.77 14.30 -3.48
N GLU A 241 29.69 13.61 -2.81
CA GLU A 241 29.83 13.62 -1.36
C GLU A 241 29.88 15.07 -0.87
N ASP A 242 29.02 15.45 0.09
CA ASP A 242 29.50 16.11 1.30
C ASP A 242 28.40 16.39 2.33
N SER A 243 28.73 15.98 3.56
CA SER A 243 28.40 16.63 4.83
C SER A 243 27.06 16.32 5.53
N ASP A 244 27.19 15.44 6.54
CA ASP A 244 26.41 15.35 7.77
C ASP A 244 26.25 16.71 8.49
N PRO A 245 25.24 16.86 9.38
CA PRO A 245 25.56 16.57 10.78
C PRO A 245 24.45 15.86 11.57
N ASP A 246 24.92 14.98 12.47
CA ASP A 246 24.35 14.79 13.81
C ASP A 246 23.13 13.86 13.93
N THR A 247 23.33 12.57 13.61
CA THR A 247 22.50 11.50 14.19
C THR A 247 23.19 10.94 15.41
N GLY A 248 22.87 11.52 16.57
CA GLY A 248 23.31 11.05 17.88
C GLY A 248 23.13 9.54 18.05
N GLY A 249 24.23 8.87 18.37
CA GLY A 249 24.30 7.45 18.63
C GLY A 249 23.43 7.02 19.81
N TYR A 250 22.68 5.94 19.61
CA TYR A 250 22.21 5.09 20.70
C TYR A 250 23.10 3.85 20.75
N PRO A 251 23.73 3.54 21.89
CA PRO A 251 24.58 2.36 22.03
C PRO A 251 23.72 1.10 22.10
N GLY A 252 24.24 0.04 21.50
CA GLY A 252 23.59 -1.25 21.34
C GLY A 252 23.45 -2.07 22.63
N HIS A 253 22.46 -2.95 22.58
CA HIS A 253 22.31 -4.26 23.23
C HIS A 253 21.03 -4.82 22.56
N SER A 254 20.91 -6.05 22.08
CA SER A 254 21.63 -7.31 22.30
C SER A 254 21.19 -8.30 21.22
N ASP A 255 22.07 -9.23 20.88
CA ASP A 255 21.76 -10.48 20.21
C ASP A 255 20.50 -11.14 20.79
N GLN A 256 19.50 -11.38 19.94
CA GLN A 256 18.50 -12.41 20.17
C GLN A 256 18.30 -13.19 18.88
N THR A 257 19.05 -14.28 18.79
CA THR A 257 18.77 -15.45 17.97
C THR A 257 17.33 -15.90 18.24
N ILE A 258 16.48 -15.85 17.22
CA ILE A 258 15.11 -16.39 17.28
C ILE A 258 15.18 -17.86 16.80
N PRO A 259 14.94 -18.87 17.67
CA PRO A 259 14.70 -20.23 17.21
C PRO A 259 13.24 -20.35 16.75
N ASN A 260 13.03 -20.58 15.46
CA ASN A 260 11.75 -21.01 14.92
C ASN A 260 11.47 -22.45 15.35
N GLN A 261 10.77 -22.63 16.48
CA GLN A 261 10.03 -23.88 16.76
C GLN A 261 8.53 -23.60 16.64
N ILE A 262 7.97 -24.03 15.51
CA ILE A 262 6.53 -24.09 15.27
C ILE A 262 6.01 -25.34 16.00
N THR A 263 5.62 -25.17 17.26
CA THR A 263 4.86 -26.19 18.01
C THR A 263 3.38 -26.07 17.63
N ARG A 264 2.91 -27.01 16.80
CA ARG A 264 1.47 -27.23 16.57
C ARG A 264 0.86 -27.87 17.83
N GLN A 265 0.19 -27.08 18.66
CA GLN A 265 -0.76 -27.61 19.65
C GLN A 265 -2.11 -27.84 18.97
N ALA A 266 -2.46 -29.11 18.79
CA ALA A 266 -3.79 -29.55 18.43
C ALA A 266 -4.66 -29.56 19.70
N HIS A 267 -5.68 -28.72 19.74
CA HIS A 267 -6.75 -28.83 20.73
C HIS A 267 -7.65 -30.02 20.36
N ALA A 268 -7.60 -31.05 21.20
CA ALA A 268 -8.60 -32.11 21.23
C ALA A 268 -9.89 -31.54 21.84
N ASN A 269 -10.97 -31.48 21.05
CA ASN A 269 -12.32 -31.40 21.59
C ASN A 269 -13.04 -32.71 21.31
N LEU A 270 -13.15 -33.50 22.37
CA LEU A 270 -14.04 -34.64 22.52
C LEU A 270 -15.48 -34.14 22.40
N SER A 271 -16.20 -34.57 21.37
CA SER A 271 -17.66 -34.56 21.36
C SER A 271 -18.16 -35.96 21.08
N SER A 272 -18.93 -36.44 22.05
CA SER A 272 -19.47 -37.77 22.23
C SER A 272 -20.43 -38.23 21.14
N ALA A 273 -20.28 -39.50 20.77
CA ALA A 273 -21.23 -40.30 19.99
C ALA A 273 -22.65 -40.34 20.61
N PRO A 274 -23.63 -40.85 19.85
CA PRO A 274 -24.01 -42.23 20.14
C PRO A 274 -24.15 -43.13 18.92
N ALA A 275 -23.88 -44.40 19.20
CA ALA A 275 -23.97 -45.57 18.34
C ALA A 275 -25.40 -45.86 17.86
N LEU A 276 -25.50 -46.53 16.71
CA LEU A 276 -26.25 -47.78 16.48
C LEU A 276 -26.56 -47.95 14.98
N ARG A 277 -25.90 -48.88 14.30
CA ARG A 277 -26.52 -50.14 13.80
C ARG A 277 -25.65 -50.83 12.75
N SER A 278 -25.42 -52.09 13.05
CA SER A 278 -24.74 -53.13 12.30
C SER A 278 -25.63 -53.67 11.17
N GLY A 279 -25.00 -54.00 10.04
CA GLY A 279 -25.54 -54.83 8.95
C GLY A 279 -24.53 -54.86 7.80
N SER A 280 -23.56 -55.78 7.77
CA SER A 280 -23.65 -57.16 7.28
C SER A 280 -23.64 -57.31 5.74
N LEU A 281 -22.47 -57.71 5.23
CA LEU A 281 -22.21 -58.68 4.15
C LEU A 281 -22.64 -58.37 2.70
N LEU A 282 -21.66 -58.16 1.79
CA LEU A 282 -21.21 -59.08 0.72
C LEU A 282 -20.33 -58.36 -0.37
N PRO A 283 -19.57 -59.10 -1.21
CA PRO A 283 -18.30 -58.66 -1.79
C PRO A 283 -18.33 -58.37 -3.30
N SER A 284 -17.14 -58.02 -3.82
CA SER A 284 -16.71 -58.18 -5.23
C SER A 284 -17.16 -57.10 -6.22
N SER A 285 -16.34 -56.06 -6.37
CA SER A 285 -16.12 -55.41 -7.67
C SER A 285 -14.62 -55.20 -7.87
N VAL A 286 -14.00 -56.14 -8.61
CA VAL A 286 -12.65 -55.99 -9.15
C VAL A 286 -12.78 -55.04 -10.35
N HIS A 287 -12.59 -53.75 -10.11
CA HIS A 287 -12.40 -52.80 -11.20
C HIS A 287 -10.98 -52.94 -11.76
N PRO A 288 -10.81 -53.02 -13.09
CA PRO A 288 -9.49 -53.01 -13.70
C PRO A 288 -8.78 -51.68 -13.37
N PRO A 289 -7.45 -51.69 -13.14
CA PRO A 289 -6.69 -50.47 -12.93
C PRO A 289 -6.87 -49.57 -14.15
N SER A 290 -7.40 -48.37 -13.91
CA SER A 290 -7.64 -47.34 -14.91
C SER A 290 -6.36 -47.13 -15.72
N ALA A 291 -6.46 -47.28 -17.05
CA ALA A 291 -5.37 -47.06 -18.01
C ALA A 291 -4.64 -45.70 -17.84
N SER A 292 -5.27 -44.75 -17.15
CA SER A 292 -4.70 -43.45 -16.78
C SER A 292 -3.48 -43.53 -15.85
N LEU A 293 -3.39 -44.51 -14.96
CA LEU A 293 -2.31 -44.59 -13.96
C LEU A 293 -1.05 -45.20 -14.60
N THR A 294 -1.22 -46.23 -15.43
CA THR A 294 -0.14 -46.81 -16.23
C THR A 294 0.43 -45.81 -17.24
N ALA A 295 -0.42 -44.99 -17.85
CA ALA A 295 0.03 -43.89 -18.72
C ALA A 295 0.85 -42.84 -17.94
N LEU A 296 0.41 -42.48 -16.72
CA LEU A 296 1.16 -41.56 -15.85
C LEU A 296 2.50 -42.14 -15.38
N LEU A 297 2.54 -43.42 -15.04
CA LEU A 297 3.77 -44.10 -14.65
C LEU A 297 4.76 -44.20 -15.82
N ASN A 298 4.29 -44.49 -17.03
CA ASN A 298 5.15 -44.48 -18.23
C ASN A 298 5.67 -43.07 -18.57
N VAL A 299 4.87 -42.02 -18.34
CA VAL A 299 5.32 -40.62 -18.50
C VAL A 299 6.34 -40.24 -17.41
N LEU A 300 6.16 -40.71 -16.18
CA LEU A 300 7.12 -40.52 -15.08
C LEU A 300 8.43 -41.29 -15.32
N GLU A 301 8.35 -42.52 -15.82
CA GLU A 301 9.47 -43.41 -16.13
C GLU A 301 10.29 -42.90 -17.33
N THR A 302 9.63 -42.26 -18.30
CA THR A 302 10.33 -41.58 -19.41
C THR A 302 10.91 -40.22 -19.02
N ALA A 303 10.35 -39.54 -18.01
CA ALA A 303 10.88 -38.28 -17.49
C ALA A 303 12.07 -38.46 -16.52
N THR A 304 12.15 -39.59 -15.81
CA THR A 304 13.21 -39.87 -14.81
C THR A 304 14.64 -39.94 -15.36
N PRO A 305 14.94 -40.52 -16.55
CA PRO A 305 16.31 -40.54 -17.07
C PRO A 305 16.83 -39.12 -17.40
N ASN A 306 15.95 -38.17 -17.72
CA ASN A 306 16.34 -36.76 -17.89
C ASN A 306 16.65 -36.07 -16.55
N ILE A 307 15.97 -36.46 -15.47
CA ILE A 307 16.25 -35.93 -14.12
C ILE A 307 17.62 -36.41 -13.62
N PHE A 308 17.98 -37.68 -13.85
CA PHE A 308 19.30 -38.20 -13.47
C PHE A 308 20.44 -37.49 -14.23
N GLY A 309 20.29 -37.30 -15.54
CA GLY A 309 21.24 -36.55 -16.35
C GLY A 309 21.39 -35.09 -15.88
N LEU A 310 20.29 -34.44 -15.50
CA LEU A 310 20.30 -33.08 -14.94
C LEU A 310 20.94 -33.00 -13.56
N THR A 311 20.71 -33.99 -12.70
CA THR A 311 21.33 -34.06 -11.37
C THR A 311 22.84 -34.27 -11.50
N GLN A 312 23.27 -35.08 -12.47
CA GLN A 312 24.67 -35.26 -12.80
C GLN A 312 25.29 -33.97 -13.35
N GLN A 313 24.60 -33.24 -14.23
CA GLN A 313 25.06 -31.94 -14.73
C GLN A 313 25.15 -30.88 -13.63
N LEU A 314 24.15 -30.79 -12.74
CA LEU A 314 24.18 -29.87 -11.59
C LEU A 314 25.31 -30.22 -10.61
N SER A 315 25.57 -31.50 -10.37
CA SER A 315 26.70 -31.93 -9.52
C SER A 315 28.08 -31.59 -10.11
N GLN A 316 28.19 -31.51 -11.45
CA GLN A 316 29.41 -31.07 -12.11
C GLN A 316 29.61 -29.55 -11.99
N VAL A 317 28.52 -28.79 -11.90
CA VAL A 317 28.56 -27.33 -11.74
C VAL A 317 28.92 -26.92 -10.30
N ASP A 318 28.41 -27.62 -9.29
CA ASP A 318 28.75 -27.37 -7.87
C ASP A 318 30.23 -27.64 -7.54
N ALA A 319 30.91 -28.49 -8.32
CA ALA A 319 32.33 -28.80 -8.11
C ALA A 319 33.27 -27.69 -8.61
N SER A 320 32.80 -26.78 -9.46
CA SER A 320 33.56 -25.62 -9.93
C SER A 320 33.01 -24.35 -9.29
N ASN A 321 33.73 -23.81 -8.29
CA ASN A 321 33.45 -22.52 -7.63
C ASN A 321 33.57 -21.28 -8.57
N GLY A 322 33.22 -21.41 -9.85
CA GLY A 322 33.36 -20.36 -10.87
C GLY A 322 32.01 -19.95 -11.42
N GLU A 323 31.77 -18.64 -11.44
CA GLU A 323 30.70 -17.96 -12.18
C GLU A 323 30.16 -18.74 -13.39
N PHE A 324 28.84 -18.80 -13.52
CA PHE A 324 28.17 -19.24 -14.75
C PHE A 324 28.57 -18.34 -15.93
N ARG A 325 29.67 -18.67 -16.61
CA ARG A 325 30.18 -17.89 -17.76
C ARG A 325 29.34 -18.07 -19.02
N ASP A 326 28.52 -19.12 -19.10
CA ASP A 326 27.64 -19.34 -20.24
C ASP A 326 26.18 -19.01 -19.89
N PRO A 327 25.62 -17.90 -20.44
CA PRO A 327 24.22 -17.54 -20.21
C PRO A 327 23.24 -18.62 -20.69
N LYS A 328 23.62 -19.46 -21.67
CA LYS A 328 22.74 -20.56 -22.14
C LYS A 328 22.64 -21.70 -21.12
N ALA A 329 23.72 -21.97 -20.39
CA ALA A 329 23.71 -22.97 -19.32
C ALA A 329 22.79 -22.51 -18.17
N TYR A 330 22.85 -21.23 -17.80
CA TYR A 330 21.96 -20.64 -16.80
C TYR A 330 20.49 -20.70 -17.22
N GLU A 331 20.17 -20.32 -18.46
CA GLU A 331 18.80 -20.40 -19.00
C GLU A 331 18.26 -21.84 -18.96
N THR A 332 19.10 -22.81 -19.28
CA THR A 332 18.75 -24.24 -19.24
C THR A 332 18.45 -24.70 -17.81
N ILE A 333 19.28 -24.32 -16.84
CA ILE A 333 19.06 -24.64 -15.42
C ILE A 333 17.77 -24.00 -14.91
N MET A 334 17.51 -22.73 -15.25
CA MET A 334 16.29 -22.03 -14.85
C MET A 334 15.03 -22.71 -15.42
N ARG A 335 15.04 -23.13 -16.70
CA ARG A 335 13.94 -23.92 -17.28
C ARG A 335 13.72 -25.25 -16.59
N CYS A 336 14.80 -25.93 -16.19
CA CYS A 336 14.70 -27.19 -15.45
C CYS A 336 14.09 -27.00 -14.06
N LEU A 337 14.49 -25.95 -13.33
CA LEU A 337 13.90 -25.60 -12.03
C LEU A 337 12.41 -25.25 -12.15
N GLU A 338 12.02 -24.53 -13.21
CA GLU A 338 10.63 -24.21 -13.49
C GLU A 338 9.80 -25.48 -13.79
N ALA A 339 10.33 -26.39 -14.60
CA ALA A 339 9.68 -27.68 -14.89
C ALA A 339 9.51 -28.54 -13.62
N ALA A 340 10.53 -28.57 -12.75
CA ALA A 340 10.47 -29.28 -11.47
C ALA A 340 9.39 -28.70 -10.54
N ALA A 341 9.30 -27.37 -10.44
CA ALA A 341 8.27 -26.69 -9.63
C ALA A 341 6.83 -26.95 -10.17
N LEU A 342 6.67 -27.07 -11.49
CA LEU A 342 5.39 -27.45 -12.10
C LEU A 342 5.01 -28.89 -11.75
N LEU A 343 5.95 -29.83 -11.80
CA LEU A 343 5.71 -31.22 -11.40
C LEU A 343 5.32 -31.32 -9.91
N GLU A 344 6.01 -30.60 -9.03
CA GLU A 344 5.69 -30.59 -7.59
C GLU A 344 4.27 -30.05 -7.33
N ARG A 345 3.86 -28.98 -8.04
CA ARG A 345 2.48 -28.48 -7.99
C ARG A 345 1.46 -29.49 -8.48
N GLN A 346 1.77 -30.23 -9.55
CA GLN A 346 0.89 -31.26 -10.07
C GLN A 346 0.73 -32.43 -9.07
N LEU A 347 1.83 -32.92 -8.51
CA LEU A 347 1.82 -33.96 -7.48
C LEU A 347 1.05 -33.51 -6.24
N SER A 348 1.22 -32.26 -5.81
CA SER A 348 0.48 -31.68 -4.68
C SER A 348 -1.04 -31.65 -4.91
N ARG A 349 -1.49 -31.36 -6.15
CA ARG A 349 -2.92 -31.41 -6.52
C ARG A 349 -3.47 -32.83 -6.50
N LEU A 350 -2.70 -33.81 -6.94
CA LEU A 350 -3.10 -35.22 -6.90
C LEU A 350 -3.20 -35.72 -5.45
N ALA A 351 -2.24 -35.34 -4.60
CA ALA A 351 -2.24 -35.69 -3.19
C ALA A 351 -3.44 -35.09 -2.43
N SER A 352 -3.79 -33.83 -2.70
CA SER A 352 -4.96 -33.20 -2.08
C SER A 352 -6.29 -33.76 -2.59
N GLY A 353 -6.37 -34.14 -3.86
CA GLY A 353 -7.55 -34.81 -4.44
C GLY A 353 -7.86 -36.15 -3.78
N LEU A 354 -6.84 -36.95 -3.44
CA LEU A 354 -6.99 -38.23 -2.75
C LEU A 354 -7.46 -38.09 -1.30
N GLN A 355 -7.12 -36.99 -0.63
CA GLN A 355 -7.57 -36.73 0.75
C GLN A 355 -9.04 -36.29 0.80
N SER A 356 -9.58 -35.70 -0.26
CA SER A 356 -10.99 -35.28 -0.31
C SER A 356 -11.98 -36.43 -0.56
N GLN A 357 -11.50 -37.62 -0.94
CA GLN A 357 -12.34 -38.81 -1.19
C GLN A 357 -12.39 -39.79 -0.02
N ARG A 358 -11.60 -39.56 1.04
CA ARG A 358 -11.69 -40.31 2.30
C ARG A 358 -12.47 -39.49 3.32
#